data_AF-A0A936QLX2-F1
#
_entry.id   AF-A0A936QLX2-F1
#
_cell.length_a   1.000
_cell.length_b   1.000
_cell.length_c   1.000
_cell.angle_alpha   90.00
_cell.angle_beta   90.00
_cell.angle_gamma   90.00
#
_symmetry.space_group_name_H-M   'P 1'
#
loop_
_entity.id
_entity.type
_entity.pdbx_description
1 polymer ?
#
loop_
_entity_poly.entity_id
_entity_poly.type
_entity_poly.pdbx_seq_one_letter_code
_entity_poly.pdbx_strand_id
1 'polypeptide(L)' 'MRKSLHIYFALFLVVFAMKIVNAQTQPTFNLSVRNVQFTDSIGTGGYSDDAMTFDIMIEHTNLEASGPFEFALGSTILM' A
#
# COMPACT_ATOMS: atom_id res chain seq x y z
N MET A 1 -21.57 21.58 40.87
CA MET A 1 -21.15 21.99 39.51
C MET A 1 -19.70 21.66 39.18
N ARG A 2 -18.69 22.00 40.02
CA ARG A 2 -17.27 21.73 39.71
C ARG A 2 -16.96 20.24 39.43
N LYS A 3 -17.43 19.30 40.26
CA LYS A 3 -17.14 17.86 40.08
C LYS A 3 -17.66 17.28 38.75
N SER A 4 -18.85 17.71 38.33
CA SER A 4 -19.45 17.30 37.06
C SER A 4 -18.61 17.77 35.86
N LEU A 5 -18.07 19.00 35.91
CA LEU A 5 -17.20 19.53 34.86
C LEU A 5 -15.92 18.72 34.67
N HIS A 6 -15.33 18.21 35.75
CA HIS A 6 -14.12 17.38 35.69
C HIS A 6 -14.41 16.02 35.03
N ILE A 7 -15.59 15.44 35.28
CA ILE A 7 -16.01 14.18 34.67
C ILE A 7 -16.21 14.36 33.16
N TYR A 8 -16.89 15.41 32.74
CA TYR A 8 -17.07 15.69 31.31
C TYR A 8 -15.75 15.98 30.59
N PHE A 9 -14.84 16.70 31.25
CA PHE A 9 -13.52 16.97 30.70
C PHE A 9 -12.68 15.69 30.56
N ALA A 10 -12.68 14.83 31.57
CA ALA A 10 -12.01 13.53 31.51
C ALA A 10 -12.59 12.63 30.42
N LEU A 11 -13.92 12.59 30.28
CA LEU A 11 -14.59 11.82 29.23
C LEU A 11 -14.22 12.33 27.83
N PHE A 12 -14.20 13.65 27.65
CA PHE A 12 -13.76 14.27 26.40
C PHE A 12 -12.32 13.88 26.04
N LEU A 13 -11.42 13.91 27.02
CA LEU A 13 -10.01 13.55 26.83
C LEU A 13 -9.85 12.08 26.41
N VAL A 14 -10.61 11.18 27.02
CA VAL A 14 -10.61 9.74 26.68
C VAL A 14 -11.15 9.50 25.27
N VAL A 15 -12.28 10.13 24.90
CA VAL A 15 -12.84 10.02 23.54
C VAL A 15 -11.89 10.60 22.50
N PHE A 16 -11.25 11.73 22.80
CA PHE A 16 -10.28 12.37 21.91
C PHE A 16 -9.04 11.50 21.70
N ALA A 17 -8.48 10.93 22.77
CA ALA A 17 -7.34 10.01 22.69
C ALA A 17 -7.68 8.76 21.85
N MET A 18 -8.87 8.17 22.04
CA MET A 18 -9.32 7.04 21.22
C MET A 18 -9.47 7.38 19.73
N LYS A 19 -9.91 8.60 19.40
CA LYS A 19 -10.01 9.04 18.00
C LYS A 19 -8.63 9.19 17.33
N ILE A 20 -7.63 9.70 18.05
CA ILE A 20 -6.25 9.82 17.54
C ILE A 20 -5.66 8.43 17.26
N VAL A 21 -5.80 7.48 18.18
CA VAL A 21 -5.28 6.11 18.01
C VAL A 21 -5.92 5.42 16.80
N ASN A 22 -7.23 5.59 16.60
CA ASN A 22 -7.93 5.03 15.45
C ASN A 22 -7.57 5.70 14.11
N ALA A 23 -7.07 6.95 14.13
CA ALA A 23 -6.64 7.64 12.92
C ALA A 23 -5.24 7.21 12.46
N GLN A 24 -4.37 6.76 13.38
CA GLN A 24 -3.01 6.32 13.05
C GLN A 24 -2.92 4.86 12.59
N THR A 25 -3.99 4.08 12.69
CA THR A 25 -3.99 2.63 12.47
C THR A 25 -4.46 2.19 11.10
N GLN A 26 -4.72 3.13 10.16
CA GLN A 26 -5.05 2.73 8.79
C GLN A 26 -3.76 2.46 8.02
N PRO A 27 -3.48 1.19 7.67
CA PRO A 27 -2.33 0.88 6.84
C PRO A 27 -2.55 1.47 5.46
N THR A 28 -1.51 2.08 4.89
CA THR A 28 -1.51 2.49 3.49
C THR A 28 -0.49 1.68 2.73
N PHE A 29 -0.86 1.30 1.51
CA PHE A 29 -0.06 0.52 0.59
C PHE A 29 0.20 1.39 -0.64
N ASN A 30 1.45 1.74 -0.88
CA ASN A 30 1.84 2.41 -2.11
C ASN A 30 2.54 1.40 -3.01
N LEU A 31 1.98 1.20 -4.20
CA LEU A 31 2.57 0.41 -5.27
C LEU A 31 3.16 1.36 -6.30
N SER A 32 4.43 1.17 -6.61
CA SER A 32 5.08 1.92 -7.69
C SER A 32 5.93 0.99 -8.55
N VAL A 33 6.04 1.34 -9.83
CA VAL A 33 6.88 0.65 -10.80
C VAL A 33 7.99 1.60 -11.22
N ARG A 34 9.22 1.08 -11.27
CA ARG A 34 10.39 1.83 -11.75
C ARG A 34 11.20 0.97 -12.71
N ASN A 35 12.16 1.59 -13.39
CA ASN A 35 13.10 0.91 -14.29
C ASN A 35 12.42 0.03 -15.35
N VAL A 36 11.34 0.53 -15.97
CA VAL A 36 10.66 -0.19 -17.05
C VAL A 36 11.55 -0.19 -18.30
N GLN A 37 11.89 -1.38 -18.77
CA GLN A 37 12.71 -1.60 -19.96
C GLN A 37 11.98 -2.56 -20.90
N PHE A 38 11.94 -2.18 -22.17
CA PHE A 38 11.43 -3.01 -23.24
C PHE A 38 12.62 -3.47 -24.08
N THR A 39 12.78 -4.79 -24.19
CA THR A 39 13.65 -5.41 -25.17
C THR A 39 12.77 -5.78 -26.35
N ASP A 40 13.03 -5.15 -27.49
CA ASP A 40 12.39 -5.43 -28.76
C ASP A 40 13.47 -6.00 -29.68
N SER A 41 13.23 -7.19 -30.20
CA SER A 41 14.15 -7.82 -31.16
C SER A 41 14.01 -7.12 -32.51
N ILE A 42 14.93 -6.21 -32.82
CA ILE A 42 14.97 -5.52 -34.12
C ILE A 42 15.13 -6.55 -35.24
N GLY A 43 14.00 -6.92 -35.85
CA GLY A 43 13.92 -7.49 -37.20
C GLY A 43 14.27 -8.97 -37.37
N THR A 44 14.51 -9.76 -36.32
CA THR A 44 14.84 -11.19 -36.47
C THR A 44 13.65 -12.13 -36.39
N GLY A 45 12.43 -11.69 -36.75
CA GLY A 45 11.30 -12.59 -37.11
C GLY A 45 10.92 -13.69 -36.11
N GLY A 46 11.43 -13.63 -34.89
CA GLY A 46 11.31 -14.64 -33.86
C GLY A 46 10.61 -14.02 -32.69
N TYR A 47 9.33 -14.34 -32.52
CA TYR A 47 8.47 -13.91 -31.41
C TYR A 47 8.95 -14.34 -30.01
N SER A 48 10.21 -14.75 -29.85
CA SER A 48 10.73 -15.40 -28.64
C SER A 48 11.50 -14.47 -27.70
N ASP A 49 11.95 -13.30 -28.17
CA ASP A 49 12.96 -12.52 -27.45
C ASP A 49 12.46 -11.14 -27.00
N ASP A 50 11.20 -10.81 -27.28
CA ASP A 50 10.60 -9.57 -26.80
C ASP A 50 10.29 -9.72 -25.30
N ALA A 51 10.84 -8.82 -24.48
CA ALA A 51 10.71 -8.89 -23.03
C ALA A 51 10.46 -7.51 -22.43
N MET A 52 9.52 -7.45 -21.46
CA MET A 52 9.36 -6.29 -20.59
C MET A 52 9.94 -6.63 -19.22
N THR A 53 10.93 -5.85 -18.77
CA THR A 53 11.51 -5.95 -17.43
C THR A 53 11.17 -4.69 -16.65
N PHE A 54 10.77 -4.82 -15.40
CA PHE A 54 10.51 -3.69 -14.52
C PHE A 54 10.73 -4.08 -13.07
N ASP A 55 11.05 -3.09 -12.24
CA ASP A 55 11.16 -3.25 -10.80
C ASP A 55 9.85 -2.83 -10.13
N ILE A 56 9.32 -3.69 -9.27
CA ILE A 56 8.17 -3.36 -8.41
C ILE A 56 8.71 -2.93 -7.05
N MET A 57 8.25 -1.76 -6.59
CA MET A 57 8.51 -1.28 -5.23
C MET A 57 7.19 -1.16 -4.48
N ILE A 58 7.12 -1.81 -3.32
CA ILE A 58 5.97 -1.80 -2.42
C ILE A 58 6.41 -1.14 -1.12
N GLU A 59 5.72 -0.06 -0.74
CA GLU A 59 5.97 0.64 0.51
C GLU A 59 4.77 0.49 1.45
N HIS A 60 5.04 0.05 2.67
CA HIS A 60 4.08 -0.10 3.76
C HIS A 60 4.36 0.97 4.81
N THR A 61 3.35 1.76 5.16
CA THR A 61 3.42 2.65 6.32
C THR A 61 2.45 2.19 7.39
N ASN A 62 2.85 2.35 8.67
CA ASN A 62 2.04 2.01 9.85
C ASN A 62 1.64 0.53 9.96
N LEU A 63 2.44 -0.39 9.39
CA LEU A 63 2.26 -1.82 9.56
C LEU A 63 3.46 -2.41 10.32
N GLU A 64 3.23 -3.01 11.48
CA GLU A 64 4.25 -3.86 12.11
C GLU A 64 4.45 -5.09 11.24
N ALA A 65 5.67 -5.30 10.73
CA ALA A 65 6.12 -6.42 9.92
C ALA A 65 5.03 -7.01 8.99
N SER A 66 4.89 -6.45 7.79
CA SER A 66 4.01 -7.03 6.76
C SER A 66 4.33 -8.51 6.56
N GLY A 67 3.32 -9.37 6.71
CA GLY A 67 3.39 -10.78 6.37
C GLY A 67 3.71 -10.99 4.88
N PRO A 68 3.85 -12.24 4.42
CA PRO A 68 4.17 -12.54 3.03
C PRO A 68 3.17 -11.87 2.08
N PHE A 69 3.66 -11.11 1.10
CA PHE A 69 2.84 -10.50 0.06
C PHE A 69 2.80 -11.40 -1.17
N GLU A 70 1.65 -11.45 -1.83
CA GLU A 70 1.46 -12.15 -3.10
C GLU A 70 0.90 -11.15 -4.11
N PHE A 71 1.47 -11.10 -5.31
CA PHE A 71 0.91 -10.36 -6.44
C PHE A 71 0.66 -11.32 -7.60
N ALA A 72 -0.50 -11.17 -8.25
CA ALA A 72 -0.82 -11.86 -9.47
C ALA A 72 -0.74 -10.87 -10.63
N LEU A 73 0.11 -11.17 -11.63
CA LEU A 73 0.02 -10.51 -12.92
C LEU A 73 -1.21 -11.07 -13.63
N GLY A 74 -2.30 -10.32 -13.61
CA GLY A 74 -3.54 -10.71 -14.27
C GLY A 74 -3.28 -11.02 -15.73
N SER A 75 -3.41 -12.29 -16.12
CA SER A 75 -3.46 -12.70 -17.51
C SER A 75 -4.81 -12.24 -18.08
N THR A 76 -4.84 -11.07 -18.69
CA THR A 76 -5.93 -10.73 -19.61
C THR A 76 -5.70 -11.57 -20.86
N ILE A 77 -6.19 -12.81 -20.86
CA ILE A 77 -6.42 -13.53 -22.11
C ILE A 77 -7.53 -12.76 -22.81
N LEU A 78 -7.15 -11.95 -23.81
CA LEU A 78 -8.09 -11.42 -24.79
C LEU A 78 -8.71 -12.63 -25.50
N MET A 79 -9.96 -12.96 -25.17
CA MET A 79 -10.82 -13.78 -26.02
C MET A 79 -11.33 -12.93 -27.18
#